data_AF-A0A4R4ZQ55-F1
#
_entry.id   AF-A0A4R4ZQ55-F1
#
_cell.length_a   1.000
_cell.length_b   1.000
_cell.length_c   1.000
_cell.angle_alpha   90.00
_cell.angle_beta   90.00
_cell.angle_gamma   90.00
#
_symmetry.space_group_name_H-M   'P 1'
#
loop_
_entity.id
_entity.type
_entity.pdbx_description
1 polymer ?
#
loop_
_entity_poly.entity_id
_entity_poly.type
_entity_poly.pdbx_seq_one_letter_code
_entity_poly.pdbx_strand_id
1 'polypeptide(L)' 'MPPRAIAVLRRLAGDLRARRNALTVPGSTINVGAVLGGLAANIVPGLCEFEWEMRAIPGSHHVDVQTRFEAFLREP' A
#
# COMPACT_ATOMS: atom_id res chain seq x y z
N MET A 1 9.04 -1.14 -11.71
CA MET A 1 8.88 -0.68 -10.31
C MET A 1 7.70 -1.22 -9.49
N PRO A 2 6.59 -1.78 -10.03
CA PRO A 2 5.38 -2.03 -9.24
C PRO A 2 5.50 -3.04 -8.07
N PRO A 3 6.29 -4.13 -8.15
CA PRO A 3 6.37 -5.11 -7.06
C PRO A 3 6.90 -4.52 -5.75
N ARG A 4 7.88 -3.60 -5.81
CA ARG A 4 8.44 -2.98 -4.61
C ARG A 4 7.46 -2.01 -3.96
N ALA A 5 6.71 -1.24 -4.75
CA ALA A 5 5.67 -0.34 -4.24
C ALA A 5 4.55 -1.11 -3.51
N ILE A 6 4.08 -2.22 -4.11
CA ILE A 6 3.08 -3.08 -3.47
C ILE A 6 3.62 -3.70 -2.17
N ALA A 7 4.89 -4.12 -2.15
CA ALA A 7 5.52 -4.66 -0.94
C ALA A 7 5.56 -3.63 0.20
N VAL A 8 5.84 -2.36 -0.10
CA VAL A 8 5.83 -1.27 0.89
C VAL A 8 4.43 -1.04 1.45
N LEU A 9 3.41 -0.97 0.59
CA LEU A 9 2.02 -0.84 1.05
C LEU A 9 1.60 -2.01 1.95
N ARG A 10 2.00 -3.25 1.62
CA ARG A 10 1.76 -4.43 2.45
C ARG A 10 2.46 -4.34 3.82
N ARG A 11 3.68 -3.83 3.86
CA ARG A 11 4.40 -3.59 5.12
C ARG A 11 3.66 -2.56 5.98
N LEU A 12 3.27 -1.43 5.40
CA LEU A 12 2.50 -0.38 6.10
C LEU A 12 1.16 -0.92 6.62
N ALA A 13 0.48 -1.78 5.86
CA ALA A 13 -0.74 -2.45 6.31
C ALA A 13 -0.49 -3.37 7.52
N GLY A 14 0.64 -4.09 7.53
CA GLY A 14 1.09 -4.90 8.66
C GLY A 14 1.34 -4.07 9.92
N ASP A 15 2.01 -2.92 9.77
CA ASP A 15 2.28 -2.00 10.88
C ASP A 15 0.97 -1.46 11.50
N LEU A 16 -0.02 -1.12 10.67
CA LEU A 16 -1.35 -0.69 11.14
C LEU A 16 -2.07 -1.81 11.89
N ARG A 17 -2.01 -3.04 11.38
CA ARG A 17 -2.62 -4.21 12.02
C ARG A 17 -1.98 -4.52 13.36
N ALA A 18 -0.66 -4.43 13.48
CA ALA A 18 0.07 -4.69 14.72
C ALA A 18 -0.25 -3.69 15.83
N ARG A 19 -0.61 -2.45 15.46
CA ARG A 19 -1.03 -1.40 16.40
C ARG A 19 -2.50 -1.51 16.84
N ARG A 20 -3.26 -2.43 16.24
CA ARG A 20 -4.70 -2.56 16.52
C ARG A 20 -4.91 -3.28 17.84
N ASN A 21 -5.62 -2.65 18.77
CA ASN A 21 -6.17 -3.33 19.93
C ASN A 21 -7.40 -4.16 19.50
N ALA A 22 -7.49 -5.40 19.97
CA ALA A 22 -8.57 -6.32 19.62
C ALA A 22 -9.97 -5.88 20.12
N LEU A 23 -10.01 -4.93 21.06
CA LEU A 23 -11.22 -4.51 21.79
C LEU A 23 -11.80 -3.14 21.34
N THR A 24 -11.20 -2.45 20.36
CA THR A 24 -11.66 -1.13 19.89
C THR A 24 -11.97 -1.13 18.39
N VAL A 25 -12.87 -0.21 17.99
CA VAL A 25 -13.36 0.16 16.64
C VAL A 25 -12.43 -0.24 15.47
N PRO A 26 -12.94 -0.62 14.27
CA PRO A 26 -12.11 -1.16 13.20
C PRO A 26 -10.92 -0.26 12.85
N GLY A 27 -9.71 -0.70 13.24
CA GLY A 27 -8.41 -0.09 12.93
C GLY A 27 -8.29 0.45 11.49
N SER A 28 -7.48 1.48 11.25
CA SER A 28 -7.18 1.93 9.89
C SER A 28 -6.59 0.79 9.05
N THR A 29 -6.97 0.70 7.78
CA THR A 29 -6.55 -0.39 6.87
C THR A 29 -6.01 0.15 5.55
N ILE A 30 -5.13 -0.61 4.92
CA ILE A 30 -4.66 -0.38 3.55
C ILE A 30 -5.01 -1.62 2.73
N ASN A 31 -5.50 -1.42 1.51
CA ASN A 31 -5.82 -2.48 0.57
C ASN A 31 -5.15 -2.19 -0.78
N VAL A 32 -4.54 -3.21 -1.39
CA VAL A 32 -4.07 -3.16 -2.78
C VAL A 32 -5.11 -3.89 -3.62
N GLY A 33 -5.72 -3.18 -4.55
CA GLY A 33 -6.79 -3.66 -5.42
C GLY A 33 -6.24 -4.29 -6.70
N ALA A 34 -6.78 -3.83 -7.83
CA ALA A 34 -6.38 -4.32 -9.15
C ALA A 34 -4.88 -4.06 -9.39
N VAL A 35 -4.21 -5.04 -9.98
CA VAL A 35 -2.82 -4.94 -10.45
C VAL A 35 -2.82 -5.38 -11.90
N LEU A 36 -2.39 -4.50 -12.79
CA LEU A 36 -2.39 -4.69 -14.23
C LEU A 36 -0.98 -4.52 -14.77
N GLY A 37 -0.52 -5.46 -15.59
CA GLY A 37 0.79 -5.38 -16.22
C GLY A 37 1.13 -6.64 -16.97
N GLY A 38 2.05 -6.51 -17.93
CA GLY A 38 2.41 -7.60 -18.83
C GLY A 38 1.59 -7.59 -20.11
N LEU A 39 2.22 -8.06 -21.19
CA LEU A 39 1.59 -8.26 -22.48
C LEU A 39 1.58 -9.75 -22.86
N ALA A 40 2.68 -10.45 -22.58
CA ALA A 40 2.84 -11.89 -22.79
C ALA A 40 3.82 -12.45 -21.76
N ALA A 41 3.77 -13.77 -21.52
CA ALA A 41 4.59 -14.44 -20.50
C ALA A 41 6.11 -14.35 -20.75
N ASN A 42 6.53 -14.09 -21.98
CA ASN A 42 7.93 -13.99 -22.41
C ASN A 42 8.39 -12.54 -22.68
N ILE A 43 7.57 -11.54 -22.34
CA ILE A 43 7.89 -10.12 -22.55
C ILE A 43 7.97 -9.41 -21.20
N VAL A 44 9.11 -8.77 -20.93
CA VAL A 44 9.26 -7.93 -19.74
C VAL A 44 8.33 -6.72 -19.87
N PRO A 45 7.42 -6.47 -18.92
CA PRO A 45 6.49 -5.36 -19.01
C PRO A 45 7.19 -4.01 -18.92
N GLY A 46 6.91 -3.12 -19.88
CA GLY A 46 7.34 -1.72 -19.84
C GLY A 46 6.52 -0.84 -18.89
N LEU A 47 5.29 -1.26 -18.57
CA LEU A 47 4.39 -0.58 -17.64
C LEU A 47 3.65 -1.62 -16.78
N CYS A 48 3.48 -1.31 -15.50
CA CYS A 48 2.41 -1.93 -14.72
C CYS A 48 1.80 -0.88 -13.80
N GLU A 49 0.51 -1.01 -13.58
CA GLU A 49 -0.34 -0.11 -12.82
C GLU A 49 -1.04 -0.91 -11.73
N PHE A 50 -1.38 -0.23 -10.65
CA PHE A 50 -2.18 -0.83 -9.60
C PHE A 50 -2.96 0.23 -8.86
N GLU A 51 -4.08 -0.20 -8.29
CA GLU A 51 -4.92 0.64 -7.44
C GLU A 51 -4.70 0.26 -5.98
N TRP A 52 -4.81 1.23 -5.10
CA TRP A 52 -4.79 0.98 -3.66
C TRP A 52 -5.66 2.01 -2.94
N GLU A 53 -6.23 1.60 -1.81
CA GLU A 53 -7.03 2.45 -0.94
C GLU A 53 -6.55 2.38 0.50
N MET A 54 -6.75 3.45 1.25
CA MET A 54 -6.61 3.49 2.69
C MET A 54 -7.92 3.92 3.32
N ARG A 55 -8.39 3.16 4.31
CA ARG A 55 -9.50 3.54 5.18
C ARG A 55 -8.93 4.00 6.51
N ALA A 56 -9.04 5.29 6.79
CA ALA A 56 -8.58 5.88 8.04
C ALA A 56 -9.74 6.06 9.02
N ILE A 57 -9.52 5.75 10.30
CA ILE A 57 -10.44 6.16 11.37
C ILE A 57 -10.14 7.62 11.73
N PRO A 58 -11.16 8.44 12.07
CA PRO A 58 -10.95 9.72 12.73
C PRO A 58 -9.96 9.64 13.90
N GLY A 59 -9.01 10.57 13.96
CA GLY A 59 -7.96 10.58 14.98
C GLY A 59 -6.77 9.65 14.72
N SER A 60 -6.78 8.84 13.65
CA SER A 60 -5.60 8.10 13.20
C SER A 60 -4.68 8.98 12.34
N HIS A 61 -3.36 8.85 12.53
CA HIS A 61 -2.32 9.56 11.76
C HIS A 61 -2.21 9.02 10.33
N HIS A 62 -3.24 9.27 9.50
CA HIS A 62 -3.29 8.90 8.08
C HIS A 62 -2.20 9.60 7.25
N VAL A 63 -1.79 10.80 7.67
CA VAL A 63 -0.72 11.59 7.05
C VAL A 63 0.59 10.79 6.98
N ASP A 64 0.90 9.96 7.98
CA ASP A 64 2.13 9.19 8.03
C ASP A 64 2.24 8.12 6.91
N VAL A 65 1.12 7.51 6.52
CA VAL A 65 1.11 6.45 5.50
C VAL A 65 1.40 7.03 4.12
N GLN A 66 0.71 8.12 3.77
CA GLN A 66 0.90 8.77 2.48
C GLN A 66 2.31 9.33 2.34
N THR A 67 2.82 10.04 3.37
CA THR A 67 4.19 10.58 3.35
C THR A 67 5.25 9.49 3.19
N ARG A 68 5.11 8.36 3.88
CA ARG A 68 6.05 7.23 3.77
C ARG A 68 6.00 6.58 2.38
N PHE A 69 4.82 6.44 1.80
CA PHE A 69 4.67 5.86 0.48
C PHE A 69 5.27 6.77 -0.60
N GLU A 70 5.00 8.07 -0.55
CA GLU A 70 5.60 9.04 -1.46
C GLU A 70 7.12 9.14 -1.30
N ALA A 71 7.63 9.05 -0.06
CA ALA A 71 9.08 8.99 0.17
C ALA A 71 9.71 7.78 -0.53
N PHE A 72 9.09 6.59 -0.41
CA PHE A 72 9.54 5.39 -1.10
C PHE A 72 9.51 5.55 -2.64
N LEU A 73 8.48 6.19 -3.20
CA LEU A 73 8.40 6.41 -4.65
C LEU A 73 9.47 7.37 -5.18
N ARG A 74 10.04 8.22 -4.33
CA ARG A 74 11.13 9.14 -4.66
C ARG A 74 12.52 8.50 -4.53
N GLU A 75 12.63 7.29 -3.97
CA GLU A 75 13.89 6.55 -3.92
C GLU A 75 14.23 6.00 -5.32
N PRO A 76 15.49 6.17 -5.78
CA PRO A 76 15.92 5.70 -7.09
C PRO A 76 15.98 4.16 -7.24
#